data_AF-A0A970SWG1-F1
#
_entry.id   AF-A0A970SWG1-F1
#
_cell.length_a   1.000
_cell.length_b   1.000
_cell.length_c   1.000
_cell.angle_alpha   90.00
_cell.angle_beta   90.00
_cell.angle_gamma   90.00
#
_symmetry.space_group_name_H-M   'P 1'
#
loop_
_entity.id
_entity.type
_entity.pdbx_description
1 polymer ?
#
loop_
_entity_poly.entity_id
_entity_poly.type
_entity_poly.pdbx_seq_one_letter_code
_entity_poly.pdbx_strand_id
1 'polypeptide(L)'
;MVGLDVAIWGAELAVGDKRGRIYQVEPIGNFENDPNLTDKKFPGNPTRSYRTKHTLRGVGEVLEWEGHSPEVLQNMLDNLEKLKQLGIEAIND
;
A
#
# COMPACT_ATOMS: atom_id res chain seq x y z
N MET A 1 11.14 10.52 3.97
CA MET A 1 10.97 9.35 4.85
C MET A 1 10.79 8.13 3.97
N VAL A 2 11.71 7.16 4.01
CA VAL A 2 11.65 5.97 3.14
C VAL A 2 10.40 5.15 3.52
N GLY A 3 9.48 4.96 2.58
CA GLY A 3 8.25 4.17 2.77
C GLY A 3 6.93 4.96 2.89
N LEU A 4 6.96 6.29 3.01
CA LEU A 4 5.71 7.07 3.10
C LEU A 4 4.93 7.04 1.77
N ASP A 5 5.63 7.08 0.64
CA ASP A 5 5.05 7.02 -0.71
C ASP A 5 4.14 5.79 -0.90
N VAL A 6 4.62 4.62 -0.44
CA VAL A 6 3.86 3.36 -0.49
C VAL A 6 2.63 3.42 0.42
N ALA A 7 2.77 4.03 1.59
CA ALA A 7 1.64 4.21 2.52
C ALA A 7 0.60 5.19 1.96
N ILE A 8 1.02 6.23 1.22
CA ILE A 8 0.14 7.16 0.51
C ILE A 8 -0.66 6.40 -0.54
N TRP A 9 -0.01 5.57 -1.36
CA TRP A 9 -0.72 4.71 -2.31
C TRP A 9 -1.73 3.79 -1.62
N GLY A 10 -1.34 3.17 -0.51
CA GLY A 10 -2.25 2.35 0.29
C GLY A 10 -3.47 3.12 0.80
N ALA A 11 -3.30 4.38 1.19
CA ALA A 11 -4.39 5.24 1.65
C ALA A 11 -5.29 5.73 0.50
N GLU A 12 -4.72 6.09 -0.64
CA GLU A 12 -5.46 6.60 -1.81
C GLU A 12 -6.20 5.52 -2.58
N LEU A 13 -5.66 4.30 -2.61
CA LEU A 13 -6.25 3.16 -3.31
C LEU A 13 -7.13 2.27 -2.40
N ALA A 14 -7.25 2.63 -1.12
CA ALA A 14 -8.11 1.90 -0.18
C ALA A 14 -9.57 1.93 -0.63
N VAL A 15 -10.27 0.81 -0.47
CA VAL A 15 -11.69 0.72 -0.78
C VAL A 15 -12.51 1.50 0.27
N GLY A 16 -13.29 2.48 -0.18
CA GLY A 16 -14.28 3.21 0.63
C GLY A 16 -14.46 4.66 0.20
N ASP A 17 -15.52 5.29 0.70
CA ASP A 17 -15.89 6.67 0.30
C ASP A 17 -15.26 7.76 1.21
N LYS A 18 -14.49 7.36 2.21
CA LYS A 18 -13.86 8.28 3.17
C LYS A 18 -12.43 8.56 2.76
N ARG A 19 -11.93 9.72 3.17
CA ARG A 19 -10.51 10.07 3.02
C ARG A 19 -9.62 8.97 3.61
N GLY A 20 -8.64 8.54 2.83
CA GLY A 20 -7.59 7.61 3.25
C GLY A 20 -6.87 8.10 4.50
N ARG A 21 -6.35 7.16 5.29
CA ARG A 21 -5.64 7.44 6.55
C ARG A 21 -4.39 6.58 6.62
N ILE A 22 -3.32 7.16 7.15
CA ILE A 22 -2.04 6.49 7.35
C ILE A 22 -1.80 6.39 8.85
N TYR A 23 -1.60 5.18 9.34
CA TYR A 23 -1.32 4.92 10.75
C TYR A 23 0.10 4.41 10.93
N GLN A 24 0.77 4.92 11.95
CA GLN A 24 1.98 4.30 12.46
C GLN A 24 1.57 3.14 13.37
N VAL A 25 2.18 1.98 13.14
CA VAL A 25 1.84 0.74 13.84
C VAL A 25 3.08 0.02 14.32
N GLU A 26 2.93 -0.74 15.41
CA GLU A 26 3.92 -1.69 15.90
C GLU A 26 3.41 -3.12 15.69
N PRO A 27 4.22 -4.01 15.09
CA PRO A 27 3.86 -5.42 14.99
C PRO A 27 3.99 -6.09 16.36
N ILE A 28 2.97 -6.85 16.75
CA ILE A 28 3.00 -7.62 18.01
C ILE A 28 3.62 -9.01 17.79
N GLY A 29 3.61 -9.50 16.55
CA GLY A 29 4.20 -10.78 16.16
C GLY A 29 5.03 -10.66 14.90
N ASN A 30 5.37 -11.81 14.30
CA ASN A 30 6.20 -11.85 13.11
C ASN A 30 5.52 -11.19 11.91
N PHE A 31 6.31 -10.63 11.02
CA PHE A 31 5.86 -10.11 9.73
C PHE A 31 6.83 -10.59 8.64
N GLU A 32 6.36 -10.62 7.41
CA GLU A 32 7.12 -11.06 6.25
C GLU A 32 7.04 -10.02 5.13
N ASN A 33 7.94 -10.11 4.16
CA ASN A 33 7.89 -9.29 2.95
C ASN A 33 6.57 -9.51 2.22
N ASP A 34 5.96 -8.44 1.71
CA ASP A 34 4.74 -8.54 0.90
C ASP A 34 5.07 -9.19 -0.45
N PRO A 35 4.52 -10.39 -0.75
CA PRO A 35 4.79 -11.08 -2.00
C PRO A 35 4.15 -10.39 -3.20
N ASN A 36 3.24 -9.42 -3.04
CA ASN A 36 2.67 -8.67 -4.15
C ASN A 36 3.63 -7.59 -4.68
N LEU A 37 4.63 -7.19 -3.87
CA LEU A 37 5.54 -6.09 -4.19
C LEU A 37 7.01 -6.51 -4.19
N THR A 38 7.36 -7.56 -3.43
CA THR A 38 8.72 -8.08 -3.30
C THR A 38 9.06 -9.00 -4.48
N ASP A 39 10.26 -8.83 -5.05
CA ASP A 39 10.76 -9.63 -6.18
C ASP A 39 9.83 -9.69 -7.40
N LYS A 40 9.01 -8.64 -7.62
CA LYS A 40 8.13 -8.52 -8.79
C LYS A 40 8.77 -7.73 -9.92
N LYS A 41 8.90 -6.41 -9.74
CA LYS A 41 9.49 -5.51 -10.74
C LYS A 41 10.99 -5.32 -10.53
N PHE A 42 11.43 -5.38 -9.28
CA PHE A 42 12.81 -5.17 -8.85
C PHE A 42 13.21 -6.25 -7.84
N PRO A 43 14.50 -6.63 -7.78
CA PRO A 43 14.98 -7.61 -6.81
C PRO A 43 14.88 -7.09 -5.37
N GLY A 44 14.50 -7.97 -4.46
CA GLY A 44 14.28 -7.68 -3.04
C GLY A 44 13.01 -6.89 -2.75
N ASN A 45 13.02 -6.18 -1.62
CA ASN A 45 11.90 -5.37 -1.12
C ASN A 45 12.27 -3.88 -1.04
N PRO A 46 12.48 -3.18 -2.17
CA PRO A 46 12.90 -1.78 -2.17
C PRO A 46 11.83 -0.85 -1.60
N THR A 47 10.55 -1.21 -1.74
CA THR A 47 9.41 -0.46 -1.20
C THR A 47 9.25 -0.63 0.31
N ARG A 48 9.94 -1.61 0.92
CA ARG A 48 9.81 -1.98 2.34
C ARG A 48 8.35 -2.28 2.72
N SER A 49 7.67 -3.04 1.85
CA SER A 49 6.29 -3.47 2.06
C SER A 49 6.26 -4.82 2.77
N TYR A 50 5.40 -4.94 3.77
CA TYR A 50 5.31 -6.13 4.62
C TYR A 50 3.86 -6.52 4.85
N ARG A 51 3.64 -7.79 5.20
CA ARG A 51 2.34 -8.29 5.67
C ARG A 51 2.50 -9.13 6.92
N THR A 52 1.44 -9.23 7.71
CA THR A 52 1.38 -10.10 8.90
C THR A 52 -0.03 -10.62 9.12
N LYS A 53 -0.13 -11.83 9.68
CA LYS A 53 -1.39 -12.39 10.21
C LYS A 53 -1.60 -12.07 11.70
N HIS A 54 -0.59 -11.48 12.35
CA HIS A 54 -0.66 -11.06 13.74
C HIS A 54 -1.26 -9.66 13.85
N THR A 55 -1.85 -9.36 15.01
CA THR A 55 -2.40 -8.03 15.28
C THR A 55 -1.32 -6.95 15.24
N LEU A 56 -1.68 -5.79 14.70
CA LEU A 56 -0.89 -4.57 14.73
C LEU A 56 -1.41 -3.65 15.83
N ARG A 57 -0.52 -3.03 16.61
CA ARG A 57 -0.87 -1.99 17.58
C ARG A 57 -0.74 -0.63 16.92
N GLY A 58 -1.84 0.14 16.85
CA GLY A 58 -1.79 1.53 16.42
C GLY A 58 -1.08 2.40 17.46
N VAL A 59 -0.02 3.09 17.05
CA VAL A 59 0.75 3.99 17.93
C VAL A 59 0.59 5.47 17.57
N GLY A 60 0.03 5.77 16.39
CA GLY A 60 -0.30 7.12 15.98
C GLY A 60 -0.94 7.19 14.60
N GLU A 61 -1.47 8.36 14.26
CA GLU A 61 -1.94 8.70 12.91
C GLU A 61 -0.97 9.71 12.30
N VAL A 62 -0.54 9.48 11.06
CA VAL A 62 0.26 10.43 10.29
C VAL A 62 -0.71 11.41 9.65
N LEU A 63 -0.78 12.63 10.20
CA LEU A 63 -1.68 13.68 9.72
C LEU A 63 -1.08 14.51 8.58
N GLU A 64 0.25 14.68 8.60
CA GLU A 64 1.00 15.49 7.64
C GLU A 64 1.54 14.60 6.51
N TRP A 65 0.70 14.40 5.50
CA TRP A 65 1.11 13.81 4.23
C TRP A 65 0.38 14.47 3.09
N GLU A 66 1.07 14.57 1.95
CA GLU A 66 0.53 15.08 0.70
C GLU A 66 0.22 13.89 -0.20
N GLY A 67 -0.98 13.88 -0.79
CA GLY A 67 -1.36 12.86 -1.75
C GLY A 67 -0.59 13.02 -3.07
N HIS A 68 -0.75 12.05 -3.96
CA HIS A 68 -0.25 12.20 -5.32
C HIS A 68 -1.07 13.26 -6.07
N SER A 69 -0.50 13.79 -7.15
CA SER A 69 -1.26 14.69 -8.02
C SER A 69 -2.49 13.96 -8.59
N PRO A 70 -3.60 14.67 -8.86
CA PRO A 70 -4.80 14.05 -9.42
C PRO A 70 -4.54 13.26 -10.70
N GLU A 71 -3.61 13.73 -11.54
CA GLU A 71 -3.21 13.04 -12.77
C GLU A 71 -2.50 11.72 -12.48
N VAL A 72 -1.57 11.68 -11.52
CA VAL A 72 -0.84 10.47 -11.14
C VAL A 72 -1.79 9.44 -10.51
N LEU A 73 -2.69 9.90 -9.63
CA LEU A 73 -3.70 9.03 -9.02
C LEU A 73 -4.65 8.44 -10.06
N GLN A 74 -5.16 9.28 -10.98
CA GLN A 74 -6.06 8.82 -12.04
C GLN A 74 -5.38 7.80 -12.96
N ASN A 75 -4.13 8.07 -13.38
CA ASN A 75 -3.38 7.13 -14.21
C ASN A 75 -3.19 5.76 -13.53
N MET A 76 -2.99 5.74 -12.21
CA MET A 76 -2.87 4.49 -11.46
C MET A 76 -4.21 3.74 -11.38
N LEU A 77 -5.31 4.45 -11.11
CA LEU A 77 -6.66 3.88 -11.09
C LEU A 77 -7.03 3.25 -12.44
N ASP A 78 -6.78 3.98 -13.53
CA ASP A 78 -7.03 3.50 -14.90
C ASP A 78 -6.21 2.23 -15.21
N ASN A 79 -4.97 2.16 -14.73
CA ASN A 79 -4.12 0.99 -14.91
C ASN A 79 -4.63 -0.22 -14.11
N LEU A 80 -5.07 -0.01 -12.86
CA LEU A 80 -5.69 -1.05 -12.04
C LEU A 80 -6.98 -1.58 -12.67
N GLU A 81 -7.80 -0.70 -13.24
CA GLU A 81 -9.03 -1.09 -13.94
C GLU A 81 -8.71 -1.93 -15.19
N LYS A 82 -7.71 -1.54 -15.98
CA LYS A 82 -7.25 -2.34 -17.13
C LYS A 82 -6.76 -3.72 -16.71
N LEU A 83 -5.95 -3.80 -15.65
CA LEU A 83 -5.47 -5.09 -15.13
C LEU A 83 -6.63 -5.99 -14.68
N LYS A 84 -7.63 -5.41 -14.01
CA LYS A 84 -8.85 -6.12 -13.61
C LYS A 84 -9.64 -6.64 -14.81
N GLN A 85 -9.81 -5.84 -15.86
CA GLN A 85 -10.47 -6.25 -17.11
C GLN A 85 -9.74 -7.40 -17.81
N LEU A 86 -8.42 -7.48 -17.66
CA LEU A 86 -7.57 -8.56 -18.17
C LEU A 86 -7.54 -9.81 -17.26
N GLY A 87 -8.25 -9.80 -16.12
CA GLY A 87 -8.26 -10.90 -15.16
C GLY A 87 -6.96 -11.04 -14.35
N ILE A 88 -6.12 -10.00 -14.33
CA ILE A 88 -4.89 -9.97 -13.55
C ILE A 88 -5.19 -9.26 -12.22
N GLU A 89 -5.45 -10.05 -11.18
CA GLU A 89 -5.58 -9.53 -9.81
C GLU A 89 -4.28 -9.76 -9.04
N ALA A 90 -3.71 -8.69 -8.50
CA ALA A 90 -2.48 -8.72 -7.70
C ALA A 90 -2.78 -8.99 -6.21
N ILE A 91 -3.76 -9.84 -5.92
CA ILE A 91 -4.13 -10.21 -4.54
C ILE A 91 -3.72 -11.67 -4.33
N ASN A 92 -2.56 -11.87 -3.69
CA ASN A 92 -2.18 -13.17 -3.14
C ASN A 92 -2.59 -13.24 -1.65
N ASP A 93 -3.28 -14.32 -1.26
CA ASP A 93 -3.72 -14.64 0.12
C ASP A 93 -2.61 -14.60 1.19
#